data_AF-A0AAF0E1Z8-F1
#
_entry.id   AF-A0AAF0E1Z8-F1
#
_cell.length_a   1.000
_cell.length_b   1.000
_cell.length_c   1.000
_cell.angle_alpha   90.00
_cell.angle_beta   90.00
_cell.angle_gamma   90.00
#
_symmetry.space_group_name_H-M   'P 1'
#
loop_
_entity.id
_entity.type
_entity.pdbx_description
1 polymer ?
#
loop_
_entity_poly.entity_id
_entity_poly.type
_entity_poly.pdbx_seq_one_letter_code
_entity_poly.pdbx_strand_id
1 'polypeptide(L)'
;MLPPGSVPLVHPPLGDAQMLVLPHPHTGVPSYFALDDTHTALYELLVVRPDAPHARSWLVGHAESRGGAPGAVIGDGALRVLSPIDPVFVVLGLLADVDARHFRPLEDLAEAAAELHAQRRAQATPGGGAPRAWPDIVPFLSMPSIAAHLARICDTQAEAAADGLVYRLSWARVAEVLDAKRTRLAEPATCDAAPETLGRLVRKALPSAATASDDEVQRARVAVARDLVCAYIPPSVAARWEENV
;
A
#
# COMPACT_ATOMS: atom_id res chain seq x y z
N MET A 1 13.67 -21.01 6.64
CA MET A 1 14.70 -21.24 5.60
C MET A 1 14.26 -20.53 4.33
N LEU A 2 14.98 -19.48 3.93
CA LEU A 2 14.80 -18.85 2.63
C LEU A 2 15.28 -19.82 1.52
N PRO A 3 14.65 -19.85 0.34
CA PRO A 3 15.04 -20.74 -0.75
C PRO A 3 16.46 -20.43 -1.25
N PRO A 4 17.21 -21.44 -1.74
CA PRO A 4 18.55 -21.23 -2.28
C PRO A 4 18.48 -20.32 -3.52
N GLY A 5 19.12 -19.15 -3.44
CA GLY A 5 19.12 -18.12 -4.49
C GLY A 5 18.74 -16.71 -4.02
N SER A 6 18.34 -16.53 -2.76
CA SER A 6 18.12 -15.20 -2.18
C SER A 6 19.44 -14.49 -1.88
N VAL A 7 19.83 -13.57 -2.77
CA VAL A 7 20.93 -12.61 -2.55
C VAL A 7 20.48 -11.60 -1.47
N PRO A 8 21.34 -11.24 -0.50
CA PRO A 8 20.99 -10.25 0.51
C PRO A 8 20.68 -8.91 -0.16
N LEU A 9 19.57 -8.31 0.26
CA LEU A 9 19.20 -6.96 -0.12
C LEU A 9 20.28 -6.00 0.39
N VAL A 10 20.92 -5.27 -0.51
CA VAL A 10 21.81 -4.17 -0.13
C VAL A 10 20.92 -3.01 0.30
N HIS A 11 20.73 -2.87 1.61
CA HIS A 11 20.06 -1.74 2.22
C HIS A 11 21.11 -0.69 2.65
N PRO A 12 20.88 0.63 2.50
CA PRO A 12 21.40 1.59 3.50
C PRO A 12 20.87 1.13 4.88
N PRO A 13 21.46 1.48 6.04
CA PRO A 13 20.99 0.94 7.31
C PRO A 13 19.59 1.50 7.63
N LEU A 14 18.56 0.86 7.10
CA LEU A 14 17.34 0.56 7.82
C LEU A 14 17.86 -0.24 9.02
N GLY A 15 17.62 0.23 10.24
CA GLY A 15 18.02 -0.49 11.45
C GLY A 15 17.30 -1.83 11.57
N ASP A 16 16.72 -2.10 12.73
CA ASP A 16 15.87 -3.28 12.98
C ASP A 16 14.49 -3.12 12.31
N ALA A 17 14.43 -2.70 11.05
CA ALA A 17 13.20 -2.46 10.31
C ALA A 17 12.40 -3.77 10.17
N GLN A 18 11.17 -3.78 10.69
CA GLN A 18 10.31 -4.95 10.67
C GLN A 18 9.66 -5.11 9.29
N MET A 19 9.96 -6.23 8.61
CA MET A 19 9.28 -6.62 7.37
C MET A 19 7.98 -7.35 7.68
N LEU A 20 6.91 -6.97 6.99
CA LEU A 20 5.58 -7.56 7.08
C LEU A 20 5.13 -8.09 5.71
N VAL A 21 4.31 -9.13 5.69
CA VAL A 21 3.60 -9.63 4.51
C VAL A 21 2.10 -9.43 4.70
N LEU A 22 1.56 -8.42 4.04
CA LEU A 22 0.14 -8.05 4.11
C LEU A 22 -0.51 -8.13 2.71
N PRO A 23 -1.83 -8.27 2.60
CA PRO A 23 -2.54 -8.12 1.34
C PRO A 23 -2.35 -6.71 0.76
N HIS A 24 -2.02 -6.62 -0.54
CA HIS A 24 -2.00 -5.34 -1.25
C HIS A 24 -3.41 -4.70 -1.21
N PRO A 25 -3.55 -3.41 -0.86
CA PRO A 25 -4.86 -2.78 -0.64
C PRO A 25 -5.85 -2.92 -1.80
N HIS A 26 -5.35 -2.84 -3.03
CA HIS A 26 -6.20 -2.91 -4.22
C HIS A 26 -6.46 -4.35 -4.71
N THR A 27 -5.47 -5.24 -4.60
CA THR A 27 -5.50 -6.54 -5.31
C THR A 27 -5.62 -7.73 -4.37
N GLY A 28 -5.38 -7.54 -3.07
CA GLY A 28 -5.38 -8.60 -2.07
C GLY A 28 -4.21 -9.59 -2.19
N VAL A 29 -3.31 -9.42 -3.16
CA VAL A 29 -2.16 -10.33 -3.33
C VAL A 29 -1.13 -10.09 -2.22
N PRO A 30 -0.33 -11.10 -1.82
CA PRO A 30 0.73 -10.90 -0.84
C PRO A 30 1.77 -9.88 -1.31
N SER A 31 1.93 -8.81 -0.53
CA SER A 31 2.91 -7.75 -0.73
C SER A 31 3.76 -7.55 0.51
N TYR A 32 4.99 -7.09 0.30
CA TYR A 32 5.92 -6.79 1.39
C TYR A 32 5.80 -5.34 1.80
N PHE A 33 5.72 -5.13 3.11
CA PHE A 33 5.78 -3.83 3.73
C PHE A 33 6.94 -3.79 4.73
N ALA A 34 7.46 -2.60 5.01
CA ALA A 34 8.46 -2.37 6.04
C ALA A 34 7.96 -1.29 7.00
N LEU A 35 8.16 -1.49 8.29
CA LEU A 35 8.01 -0.45 9.30
C LEU A 35 9.39 0.13 9.65
N ASP A 36 9.43 1.42 9.93
CA ASP A 36 10.59 2.02 10.60
C ASP A 36 10.72 1.51 12.04
N ASP A 37 11.87 1.76 12.67
CA ASP A 37 12.17 1.27 14.03
C ASP A 37 11.18 1.78 15.09
N THR A 38 10.48 2.89 14.82
CA THR A 38 9.46 3.50 15.69
C THR A 38 8.03 3.04 15.37
N HIS A 39 7.85 2.19 14.35
CA HIS A 39 6.57 1.72 13.82
C HIS A 39 5.61 2.86 13.42
N THR A 40 6.13 4.04 13.08
CA THR A 40 5.37 5.24 12.73
C THR A 40 5.24 5.45 11.22
N ALA A 41 6.22 4.98 10.45
CA ALA A 41 6.22 5.08 9.00
C ALA A 41 6.12 3.68 8.40
N LEU A 42 5.20 3.53 7.44
CA LEU A 42 5.02 2.32 6.65
C LEU A 42 5.54 2.54 5.24
N TYR A 43 6.26 1.56 4.73
CA TYR A 43 6.78 1.55 3.37
C TYR A 43 6.29 0.31 2.64
N GLU A 44 5.91 0.47 1.38
CA GLU A 44 5.61 -0.63 0.47
C GLU A 44 6.86 -0.99 -0.34
N LEU A 45 7.14 -2.29 -0.48
CA LEU A 45 8.20 -2.77 -1.37
C LEU A 45 7.71 -2.84 -2.82
N LEU A 46 8.14 -1.88 -3.62
CA LEU A 46 7.95 -1.88 -5.07
C LEU A 46 9.13 -2.61 -5.74
N VAL A 47 8.82 -3.47 -6.72
CA VAL A 47 9.84 -4.19 -7.48
C VAL A 47 9.73 -3.83 -8.96
N VAL A 48 10.71 -3.09 -9.46
CA VAL A 48 10.86 -2.78 -10.89
C VAL A 48 11.75 -3.84 -11.50
N ARG A 49 11.19 -4.65 -12.40
CA ARG A 49 11.94 -5.68 -13.14
C ARG A 49 12.14 -5.23 -14.59
N PRO A 50 13.33 -5.43 -15.17
CA PRO A 50 13.50 -5.31 -16.61
C PRO A 50 12.66 -6.37 -17.33
N ASP A 51 11.98 -5.98 -18.40
CA ASP A 51 11.27 -6.95 -19.25
C ASP A 51 12.26 -7.93 -19.91
N ALA A 52 11.80 -9.13 -20.24
CA ALA A 52 12.62 -10.20 -20.84
C ALA A 52 13.51 -9.76 -22.04
N PRO A 53 13.05 -8.98 -23.03
CA PRO A 53 13.93 -8.49 -24.12
C PRO A 53 15.00 -7.50 -23.65
N HIS A 54 14.87 -6.96 -22.44
CA HIS A 54 15.77 -6.00 -21.82
C HIS A 54 16.36 -6.53 -20.52
N ALA A 55 16.60 -7.84 -20.39
CA ALA A 55 17.24 -8.42 -19.21
C ALA A 55 18.47 -7.60 -18.78
N ARG A 56 18.57 -7.28 -17.49
CA ARG A 56 19.67 -6.53 -16.89
C ARG A 56 20.23 -7.32 -15.72
N SER A 57 21.46 -7.00 -15.34
CA SER A 57 22.10 -7.50 -14.13
C SER A 57 22.81 -6.34 -13.43
N TRP A 58 22.88 -6.40 -12.10
CA TRP A 58 23.69 -5.45 -11.33
C TRP A 58 25.07 -6.04 -11.07
N LEU A 59 26.11 -5.24 -11.29
CA LEU A 59 27.45 -5.53 -10.78
C LEU A 59 27.60 -4.79 -9.45
N VAL A 60 27.75 -5.53 -8.36
CA VAL A 60 27.87 -4.98 -7.01
C VAL A 60 29.28 -5.26 -6.51
N GLY A 61 30.09 -4.21 -6.40
CA GLY A 61 31.46 -4.28 -5.87
C GLY A 61 31.60 -3.51 -4.56
N HIS A 62 32.61 -3.86 -3.75
CA HIS A 62 33.01 -3.06 -2.61
C HIS A 62 34.07 -2.05 -3.04
N ALA A 63 33.78 -0.76 -2.87
CA ALA A 63 34.68 0.33 -3.28
C ALA A 63 36.00 0.39 -2.49
N GLU A 64 36.07 -0.24 -1.30
CA GLU A 64 37.17 -0.05 -0.35
C GLU A 64 37.68 -1.35 0.28
N SER A 65 38.08 -2.34 -0.50
CA SER A 65 38.81 -3.45 0.11
C SER A 65 40.09 -3.75 -0.65
N ARG A 66 41.17 -3.10 -0.18
CA ARG A 66 42.54 -3.56 -0.33
C ARG A 66 42.62 -4.94 0.35
N GLY A 67 42.28 -5.99 -0.42
CA GLY A 67 42.13 -7.37 0.06
C GLY A 67 40.73 -8.00 -0.16
N GLY A 68 39.85 -7.34 -0.92
CA GLY A 68 38.40 -7.51 -0.90
C GLY A 68 37.79 -8.77 -1.49
N ALA A 69 36.68 -9.17 -0.86
CA ALA A 69 35.74 -10.16 -1.37
C ALA A 69 35.40 -9.90 -2.85
N PRO A 70 35.25 -10.96 -3.67
CA PRO A 70 34.91 -10.80 -5.08
C PRO A 70 33.57 -10.07 -5.20
N GLY A 71 33.51 -9.11 -6.14
CA GLY A 71 32.25 -8.46 -6.49
C GLY A 71 31.19 -9.49 -6.88
N ALA A 72 29.92 -9.18 -6.62
CA ALA A 72 28.79 -10.05 -6.91
C ALA A 72 28.02 -9.56 -8.14
N VAL A 73 27.43 -10.50 -8.86
CA VAL A 73 26.48 -10.22 -9.95
C VAL A 73 25.08 -10.58 -9.48
N ILE A 74 24.16 -9.62 -9.50
CA ILE A 74 22.73 -9.86 -9.24
C ILE A 74 22.05 -10.03 -10.59
N GLY A 75 21.70 -11.27 -10.91
CA GLY A 75 21.24 -11.66 -12.25
C GLY A 75 19.81 -11.26 -12.62
N ASP A 76 18.96 -10.92 -11.65
CA ASP A 76 17.55 -10.57 -11.94
C ASP A 76 17.35 -9.13 -12.41
N GLY A 77 18.38 -8.28 -12.27
CA GLY A 77 18.35 -6.86 -12.64
C GLY A 77 17.27 -6.05 -11.92
N ALA A 78 16.62 -6.61 -10.90
CA ALA A 78 15.44 -6.00 -10.29
C ALA A 78 15.84 -4.89 -9.33
N LEU A 79 15.25 -3.71 -9.50
CA LEU A 79 15.34 -2.61 -8.55
C LEU A 79 14.21 -2.74 -7.54
N ARG A 80 14.57 -2.81 -6.26
CA ARG A 80 13.63 -2.90 -5.15
C ARG A 80 13.64 -1.57 -4.40
N VAL A 81 12.46 -0.97 -4.23
CA VAL A 81 12.30 0.36 -3.64
C VAL A 81 11.30 0.25 -2.50
N LEU A 82 11.67 0.73 -1.31
CA LEU A 82 10.71 0.95 -0.23
C LEU A 82 10.14 2.36 -0.39
N SER A 83 8.88 2.44 -0.82
CA SER A 83 8.17 3.71 -1.01
C SER A 83 7.25 3.98 0.18
N PRO A 84 7.26 5.19 0.76
CA PRO A 84 6.32 5.53 1.82
C PRO A 84 4.87 5.33 1.37
N ILE A 85 4.06 4.74 2.24
CA ILE A 85 2.61 4.58 2.06
C ILE A 85 1.90 5.05 3.33
N ASP A 86 0.78 5.76 3.19
CA ASP A 86 -0.05 6.11 4.35
C ASP A 86 -0.75 4.82 4.85
N PRO A 87 -0.51 4.38 6.10
CA PRO A 87 -1.08 3.15 6.64
C PRO A 87 -2.60 3.07 6.53
N VAL A 88 -3.30 4.20 6.43
CA VAL A 88 -4.76 4.22 6.27
C VAL A 88 -5.22 3.42 5.05
N PHE A 89 -4.45 3.39 3.95
CA PHE A 89 -4.80 2.63 2.74
C PHE A 89 -4.66 1.13 2.97
N VAL A 90 -3.67 0.71 3.77
CA VAL A 90 -3.47 -0.69 4.14
C VAL A 90 -4.58 -1.14 5.10
N VAL A 91 -4.86 -0.36 6.15
CA VAL A 91 -5.95 -0.65 7.09
C VAL A 91 -7.30 -0.70 6.37
N LEU A 92 -7.56 0.24 5.46
CA LEU A 92 -8.77 0.24 4.63
C LEU A 92 -8.84 -1.02 3.76
N GLY A 93 -7.72 -1.41 3.13
CA GLY A 93 -7.63 -2.67 2.37
C GLY A 93 -7.91 -3.92 3.18
N LEU A 94 -7.56 -3.90 4.47
CA LEU A 94 -7.84 -5.00 5.40
C LEU A 94 -9.31 -5.04 5.82
N LEU A 95 -9.91 -3.89 6.11
CA LEU A 95 -11.20 -3.80 6.79
C LEU A 95 -12.40 -3.51 5.89
N ALA A 96 -12.21 -3.03 4.65
CA ALA A 96 -13.30 -2.55 3.79
C ALA A 96 -14.43 -3.57 3.57
N ASP A 97 -14.06 -4.85 3.48
CA ASP A 97 -14.98 -5.94 3.19
C ASP A 97 -15.27 -6.81 4.43
N VAL A 98 -14.74 -6.43 5.60
CA VAL A 98 -15.15 -6.99 6.89
C VAL A 98 -16.51 -6.39 7.24
N ASP A 99 -17.47 -7.20 7.69
CA ASP A 99 -18.86 -6.77 7.93
C ASP A 99 -18.94 -5.50 8.80
N ALA A 100 -19.15 -4.36 8.15
CA ALA A 100 -19.15 -3.03 8.76
C ALA A 100 -20.50 -2.65 9.42
N ARG A 101 -21.45 -3.58 9.54
CA ARG A 101 -22.78 -3.28 10.09
C ARG A 101 -22.79 -3.08 11.60
N HIS A 102 -21.83 -3.69 12.30
CA HIS A 102 -21.81 -3.73 13.76
C HIS A 102 -20.49 -3.18 14.28
N PHE A 103 -20.56 -2.51 15.44
CA PHE A 103 -19.36 -2.17 16.21
C PHE A 103 -18.75 -3.45 16.76
N ARG A 104 -17.43 -3.58 16.65
CA ARG A 104 -16.68 -4.76 17.13
C ARG A 104 -15.37 -4.36 17.82
N PRO A 105 -14.90 -5.14 18.80
CA PRO A 105 -13.55 -5.03 19.32
C PRO A 105 -12.50 -5.11 18.20
N LEU A 106 -11.35 -4.47 18.41
CA LEU A 106 -10.27 -4.46 17.41
C LEU A 106 -9.72 -5.87 17.13
N GLU A 107 -9.63 -6.70 18.16
CA GLU A 107 -9.21 -8.11 18.04
C GLU A 107 -10.13 -8.90 17.10
N ASP A 108 -11.45 -8.82 17.31
CA ASP A 108 -12.45 -9.46 16.45
C ASP A 108 -12.39 -8.97 15.00
N LEU A 109 -12.16 -7.66 14.80
CA LEU A 109 -11.98 -7.10 13.45
C LEU A 109 -10.71 -7.62 12.79
N ALA A 110 -9.62 -7.73 13.54
CA ALA A 110 -8.34 -8.19 13.02
C ALA A 110 -8.39 -9.68 12.65
N GLU A 111 -9.03 -10.50 13.48
CA GLU A 111 -9.26 -11.91 13.20
C GLU A 111 -10.17 -12.12 11.98
N ALA A 112 -11.29 -11.39 11.92
CA ALA A 112 -12.20 -11.44 10.78
C ALA A 112 -11.52 -11.00 9.47
N ALA A 113 -10.68 -9.97 9.51
CA ALA A 113 -9.88 -9.55 8.37
C ALA A 113 -8.88 -10.64 7.96
N ALA A 114 -8.17 -11.25 8.91
CA ALA A 114 -7.21 -12.31 8.64
C ALA A 114 -7.87 -13.53 8.00
N GLU A 115 -9.05 -13.93 8.49
CA GLU A 115 -9.83 -15.02 7.92
C GLU A 115 -10.32 -14.71 6.50
N LEU A 116 -10.93 -13.54 6.30
CA LEU A 116 -11.44 -13.10 4.99
C LEU A 116 -10.34 -13.14 3.92
N HIS A 117 -9.17 -12.56 4.22
CA HIS A 117 -8.05 -12.54 3.28
C HIS A 117 -7.41 -13.92 3.10
N ALA A 118 -7.44 -14.80 4.11
CA ALA A 118 -6.97 -16.18 3.97
C ALA A 118 -7.87 -16.97 3.02
N GLN A 119 -9.19 -16.79 3.11
CA GLN A 119 -10.18 -17.40 2.23
C GLN A 119 -10.04 -16.89 0.79
N ARG A 120 -9.89 -15.57 0.59
CA ARG A 120 -9.65 -14.97 -0.75
C ARG A 120 -8.40 -15.55 -1.42
N ARG A 121 -7.32 -15.67 -0.66
CA ARG A 121 -6.06 -16.24 -1.16
C ARG A 121 -6.22 -17.71 -1.58
N ALA A 122 -6.98 -18.49 -0.81
CA ALA A 122 -7.30 -19.88 -1.17
C ALA A 122 -8.06 -19.97 -2.48
N GLN A 123 -9.07 -19.11 -2.68
CA GLN A 123 -9.90 -19.06 -3.88
C GLN A 123 -9.12 -18.59 -5.12
N ALA A 124 -8.15 -17.69 -4.96
CA ALA A 124 -7.30 -17.20 -6.05
C ALA A 124 -6.22 -18.21 -6.48
N THR A 125 -5.95 -19.25 -5.69
CA THR A 125 -4.94 -20.27 -5.99
C THR A 125 -5.51 -21.31 -6.95
N PRO A 126 -4.93 -21.51 -8.15
CA PRO A 126 -5.39 -22.53 -9.09
C PRO A 126 -5.39 -23.92 -8.44
N GLY A 127 -6.55 -24.59 -8.46
CA GLY A 127 -6.72 -25.91 -7.83
C GLY A 127 -7.28 -25.89 -6.39
N GLY A 128 -7.63 -24.72 -5.85
CA GLY A 128 -8.32 -24.61 -4.54
C GLY A 128 -7.42 -25.06 -3.39
N GLY A 129 -6.49 -24.20 -2.98
CA GLY A 129 -5.65 -24.46 -1.81
C GLY A 129 -6.44 -24.29 -0.50
N ALA A 130 -6.01 -24.98 0.57
CA ALA A 130 -6.52 -24.69 1.91
C ALA A 130 -6.20 -23.23 2.30
N PRO A 131 -7.10 -22.52 3.03
CA PRO A 131 -6.83 -21.19 3.54
C PRO A 131 -5.51 -21.20 4.33
N ARG A 132 -4.57 -20.36 3.92
CA ARG A 132 -3.35 -20.12 4.68
C ARG A 132 -3.52 -18.84 5.48
N ALA A 133 -3.30 -18.94 6.79
CA ALA A 133 -3.36 -17.79 7.68
C ALA A 133 -2.43 -16.67 7.21
N TRP A 134 -2.86 -15.44 7.46
CA TRP A 134 -2.05 -14.24 7.30
C TRP A 134 -1.42 -13.89 8.66
N PRO A 135 -0.16 -14.24 8.91
CA PRO A 135 0.43 -14.09 10.23
C PRO A 135 0.57 -12.64 10.66
N ASP A 136 0.67 -11.70 9.71
CA ASP A 136 1.02 -10.31 10.00
C ASP A 136 -0.19 -9.37 10.12
N ILE A 137 -1.42 -9.80 9.75
CA ILE A 137 -2.61 -8.94 9.81
C ILE A 137 -2.95 -8.58 11.26
N VAL A 138 -3.06 -9.58 12.14
CA VAL A 138 -3.41 -9.36 13.54
C VAL A 138 -2.35 -8.54 14.28
N PRO A 139 -1.05 -8.88 14.23
CA PRO A 139 -0.01 -8.07 14.84
C PRO A 139 0.02 -6.63 14.31
N PHE A 140 -0.16 -6.42 13.01
CA PHE A 140 -0.17 -5.10 12.40
C PHE A 140 -1.33 -4.24 12.92
N LEU A 141 -2.56 -4.75 12.92
CA LEU A 141 -3.73 -3.99 13.37
C LEU A 141 -3.69 -3.68 14.87
N SER A 142 -3.02 -4.52 15.67
CA SER A 142 -2.84 -4.31 17.11
C SER A 142 -1.72 -3.32 17.47
N MET A 143 -1.00 -2.76 16.49
CA MET A 143 0.07 -1.80 16.77
C MET A 143 -0.49 -0.45 17.27
N PRO A 144 0.10 0.17 18.31
CA PRO A 144 -0.36 1.47 18.81
C PRO A 144 -0.37 2.59 17.76
N SER A 145 0.58 2.57 16.83
CA SER A 145 0.65 3.54 15.73
C SER A 145 -0.54 3.45 14.77
N ILE A 146 -1.15 2.27 14.64
CA ILE A 146 -2.30 2.04 13.77
C ILE A 146 -3.61 2.58 14.35
N ALA A 147 -3.69 2.78 15.67
CA ALA A 147 -4.88 3.34 16.33
C ALA A 147 -5.28 4.71 15.77
N ALA A 148 -4.31 5.58 15.47
CA ALA A 148 -4.57 6.88 14.87
C ALA A 148 -5.11 6.77 13.43
N HIS A 149 -4.68 5.75 12.68
CA HIS A 149 -5.20 5.49 11.33
C HIS A 149 -6.61 4.89 11.36
N LEU A 150 -6.91 4.02 12.33
CA LEU A 150 -8.27 3.53 12.56
C LEU A 150 -9.24 4.68 12.87
N ALA A 151 -8.84 5.62 13.73
CA ALA A 151 -9.67 6.79 14.06
C ALA A 151 -10.02 7.65 12.83
N ARG A 152 -9.16 7.65 11.79
CA ARG A 152 -9.40 8.38 10.53
C ARG A 152 -10.44 7.74 9.61
N ILE A 153 -10.78 6.46 9.79
CA ILE A 153 -11.70 5.75 8.90
C ILE A 153 -12.82 4.99 9.61
N CYS A 154 -12.74 4.83 10.93
CA CYS A 154 -13.74 4.15 11.74
C CYS A 154 -14.47 5.15 12.65
N ASP A 155 -15.74 4.89 12.92
CA ASP A 155 -16.41 5.38 14.12
C ASP A 155 -15.93 4.53 15.31
N THR A 156 -15.76 5.17 16.47
CA THR A 156 -15.27 4.51 17.69
C THR A 156 -16.20 4.82 18.85
N GLN A 157 -16.53 3.82 19.65
CA GLN A 157 -17.36 3.96 20.86
C GLN A 157 -16.73 3.19 22.00
N ALA A 158 -17.00 3.62 23.24
CA ALA A 158 -16.69 2.82 24.41
C ALA A 158 -17.61 1.59 24.43
N GLU A 159 -17.07 0.45 24.82
CA GLU A 159 -17.85 -0.74 25.02
C GLU A 159 -18.75 -0.59 26.27
N ALA A 160 -20.02 -0.96 26.17
CA ALA A 160 -20.98 -0.73 27.24
C ALA A 160 -20.71 -1.57 28.50
N ALA A 161 -19.97 -2.67 28.38
CA ALA A 161 -19.76 -3.66 29.44
C ALA A 161 -18.29 -3.86 29.85
N ALA A 162 -17.34 -3.18 29.21
CA ALA A 162 -15.90 -3.35 29.45
C ALA A 162 -15.15 -2.03 29.19
N ASP A 163 -13.91 -1.92 29.68
CA ASP A 163 -13.02 -0.76 29.44
C ASP A 163 -12.42 -0.74 28.01
N GLY A 164 -13.12 -1.37 27.05
CA GLY A 164 -12.69 -1.54 25.67
C GLY A 164 -13.23 -0.48 24.70
N LEU A 165 -12.61 -0.41 23.52
CA LEU A 165 -13.12 0.36 22.38
C LEU A 165 -13.65 -0.59 21.32
N VAL A 166 -14.79 -0.22 20.75
CA VAL A 166 -15.38 -0.89 19.60
C VAL A 166 -15.34 0.02 18.39
N TYR A 167 -15.10 -0.58 17.22
CA TYR A 167 -14.86 0.11 15.97
C TYR A 167 -15.85 -0.34 14.90
N ARG A 168 -16.20 0.59 14.01
CA ARG A 168 -17.00 0.32 12.82
C ARG A 168 -16.50 1.20 11.69
N LEU A 169 -16.28 0.65 10.49
CA LEU A 169 -15.87 1.46 9.34
C LEU A 169 -16.92 2.54 9.05
N SER A 170 -16.47 3.80 8.95
CA SER A 170 -17.31 4.98 8.76
C SER A 170 -17.13 5.50 7.35
N TRP A 171 -18.16 5.33 6.52
CA TRP A 171 -18.04 5.68 5.10
C TRP A 171 -17.88 7.18 4.86
N ALA A 172 -18.44 8.03 5.73
CA ALA A 172 -18.20 9.47 5.69
C ALA A 172 -16.71 9.80 5.90
N ARG A 173 -16.08 9.20 6.92
CA ARG A 173 -14.64 9.40 7.21
C ARG A 173 -13.75 8.84 6.11
N VAL A 174 -14.11 7.67 5.55
CA VAL A 174 -13.38 7.12 4.41
C VAL A 174 -13.44 8.08 3.22
N ALA A 175 -14.62 8.58 2.86
CA ALA A 175 -14.77 9.55 1.77
C ALA A 175 -13.93 10.81 2.01
N GLU A 176 -13.94 11.37 3.23
CA GLU A 176 -13.10 12.51 3.61
C GLU A 176 -11.61 12.25 3.39
N VAL A 177 -11.10 11.08 3.78
CA VAL A 177 -9.69 10.69 3.58
C VAL A 177 -9.35 10.59 2.09
N LEU A 178 -10.23 9.97 1.29
CA LEU A 178 -10.00 9.78 -0.14
C LEU A 178 -10.09 11.12 -0.90
N ASP A 179 -11.07 11.96 -0.58
CA ASP A 179 -11.24 13.29 -1.17
C ASP A 179 -10.10 14.22 -0.83
N ALA A 180 -9.61 14.21 0.42
CA ALA A 180 -8.43 14.96 0.83
C ALA A 180 -7.19 14.52 0.05
N LYS A 181 -7.01 13.20 -0.13
CA LYS A 181 -5.89 12.65 -0.92
C LYS A 181 -5.99 13.05 -2.39
N ARG A 182 -7.17 12.92 -3.01
CA ARG A 182 -7.43 13.32 -4.40
C ARG A 182 -7.14 14.79 -4.61
N THR A 183 -7.66 15.64 -3.72
CA THR A 183 -7.47 17.10 -3.78
C THR A 183 -5.98 17.44 -3.74
N ARG A 184 -5.25 16.88 -2.78
CA ARG A 184 -3.79 17.09 -2.66
C ARG A 184 -3.01 16.64 -3.90
N LEU A 185 -3.38 15.50 -4.49
CA LEU A 185 -2.74 15.00 -5.71
C LEU A 185 -3.10 15.84 -6.94
N ALA A 186 -4.28 16.46 -6.97
CA ALA A 186 -4.72 17.33 -8.04
C ALA A 186 -4.17 18.78 -7.94
N GLU A 187 -3.48 19.11 -6.85
CA GLU A 187 -2.84 20.42 -6.69
C GLU A 187 -1.73 20.63 -7.72
N PRO A 188 -1.64 21.83 -8.34
CA PRO A 188 -0.58 22.15 -9.29
C PRO A 188 0.82 21.93 -8.70
N ALA A 189 1.04 22.38 -7.47
CA ALA A 189 2.33 22.25 -6.78
C ALA A 189 2.79 20.79 -6.64
N THR A 190 1.87 19.85 -6.38
CA THR A 190 2.18 18.41 -6.32
C THR A 190 2.60 17.86 -7.68
N CYS A 191 1.94 18.30 -8.76
CA CYS A 191 2.31 17.91 -10.12
C CYS A 191 3.68 18.47 -10.52
N ASP A 192 3.95 19.73 -10.16
CA ASP A 192 5.19 20.43 -10.49
C ASP A 192 6.40 19.89 -9.72
N ALA A 193 6.18 19.42 -8.48
CA ALA A 193 7.20 18.72 -7.69
C ALA A 193 7.54 17.32 -8.25
N ALA A 194 6.67 16.75 -9.09
CA ALA A 194 6.79 15.40 -9.62
C ALA A 194 6.57 15.36 -11.15
N PRO A 195 7.37 16.09 -11.95
CA PRO A 195 7.07 16.36 -13.36
C PRO A 195 7.17 15.11 -14.23
N GLU A 196 8.02 14.15 -13.88
CA GLU A 196 8.26 12.92 -14.65
C GLU A 196 7.38 11.74 -14.25
N THR A 197 6.65 11.86 -13.14
CA THR A 197 5.67 10.87 -12.70
C THR A 197 4.27 11.43 -12.85
N LEU A 198 3.78 12.16 -11.86
CA LEU A 198 2.42 12.71 -11.84
C LEU A 198 2.19 13.70 -12.99
N GLY A 199 3.12 14.65 -13.21
CA GLY A 199 3.02 15.61 -14.31
C GLY A 199 2.98 14.93 -15.69
N ARG A 200 3.74 13.85 -15.87
CA ARG A 200 3.73 13.06 -17.10
C ARG A 200 2.40 12.35 -17.33
N LEU A 201 1.78 11.80 -16.27
CA LEU A 201 0.45 11.19 -16.36
C LEU A 201 -0.61 12.22 -16.77
N VAL A 202 -0.57 13.43 -16.20
CA VAL A 202 -1.48 14.53 -16.58
C VAL A 202 -1.29 14.92 -18.05
N ARG A 203 -0.05 15.10 -18.51
CA ARG A 203 0.22 15.41 -19.93
C ARG A 203 -0.29 14.32 -20.87
N LYS A 204 -0.20 13.04 -20.47
CA LYS A 204 -0.71 11.90 -21.23
C LYS A 204 -2.24 11.84 -21.28
N ALA A 205 -2.92 12.35 -20.25
CA ALA A 205 -4.38 12.39 -20.19
C ALA A 205 -4.99 13.52 -21.06
N LEU A 206 -4.17 14.48 -21.50
CA LEU A 206 -4.61 15.59 -22.35
C LEU A 206 -4.57 15.19 -23.84
N PRO A 207 -5.56 15.59 -24.67
CA PRO A 207 -5.53 15.38 -26.12
C PRO A 207 -4.35 16.08 -26.81
N SER A 208 -3.99 17.28 -26.34
CA SER A 208 -2.82 18.05 -26.78
C SER A 208 -2.34 18.94 -25.65
N ALA A 209 -1.22 18.58 -25.03
CA ALA A 209 -0.67 19.33 -23.89
C ALA A 209 -0.22 20.76 -24.26
N ALA A 210 0.09 21.02 -25.54
CA ALA A 210 0.55 22.34 -26.00
C ALA A 210 -0.59 23.35 -26.18
N THR A 211 -1.84 22.89 -26.28
CA THR A 211 -3.01 23.72 -26.57
C THR A 211 -4.13 23.58 -25.55
N ALA A 212 -3.92 22.82 -24.48
CA ALA A 212 -4.92 22.60 -23.44
C ALA A 212 -5.16 23.88 -22.64
N SER A 213 -6.43 24.19 -22.40
CA SER A 213 -6.86 25.23 -21.48
C SER A 213 -6.60 24.85 -20.02
N ASP A 214 -6.54 25.84 -19.12
CA ASP A 214 -6.34 25.61 -17.69
C ASP A 214 -7.42 24.68 -17.09
N ASP A 215 -8.67 24.82 -17.54
CA ASP A 215 -9.78 23.96 -17.13
C ASP A 215 -9.59 22.50 -17.57
N GLU A 216 -9.07 22.27 -18.79
CA GLU A 216 -8.75 20.93 -19.26
C GLU A 216 -7.60 20.31 -18.47
N VAL A 217 -6.56 21.09 -18.19
CA VAL A 217 -5.44 20.66 -17.34
C VAL A 217 -5.95 20.30 -15.95
N GLN A 218 -6.82 21.12 -15.35
CA GLN A 218 -7.36 20.85 -14.03
C GLN A 218 -8.26 19.61 -14.01
N ARG A 219 -9.11 19.41 -15.02
CA ARG A 219 -9.89 18.17 -15.16
C ARG A 219 -8.99 16.95 -15.29
N ALA A 220 -7.91 17.03 -16.07
CA ALA A 220 -6.94 15.96 -16.22
C ALA A 220 -6.21 15.65 -14.90
N ARG A 221 -5.82 16.67 -14.12
CA ARG A 221 -5.24 16.48 -12.77
C ARG A 221 -6.18 15.74 -11.84
N VAL A 222 -7.45 16.16 -11.78
CA VAL A 222 -8.46 15.51 -10.93
C VAL A 222 -8.69 14.06 -11.35
N ALA A 223 -8.80 13.79 -12.65
CA ALA A 223 -8.98 12.44 -13.17
C ALA A 223 -7.77 11.53 -12.83
N VAL A 224 -6.55 12.00 -13.10
CA VAL A 224 -5.31 11.27 -12.79
C VAL A 224 -5.17 11.04 -11.29
N ALA A 225 -5.45 12.05 -10.46
CA ALA A 225 -5.41 11.93 -9.01
C ALA A 225 -6.40 10.87 -8.51
N ARG A 226 -7.62 10.86 -9.05
CA ARG A 226 -8.62 9.83 -8.73
C ARG A 226 -8.12 8.45 -9.13
N ASP A 227 -7.64 8.28 -10.35
CA ASP A 227 -7.19 6.98 -10.85
C ASP A 227 -6.01 6.44 -10.01
N LEU A 228 -5.10 7.31 -9.55
CA LEU A 228 -4.02 6.94 -8.63
C LEU A 228 -4.52 6.51 -7.24
N VAL A 229 -5.54 7.18 -6.71
CA VAL A 229 -6.17 6.77 -5.44
C VAL A 229 -6.87 5.42 -5.61
N CYS A 230 -7.63 5.25 -6.69
CA CYS A 230 -8.34 4.00 -7.00
C CYS A 230 -7.39 2.81 -7.17
N ALA A 231 -6.18 3.03 -7.69
CA ALA A 231 -5.14 2.00 -7.79
C ALA A 231 -4.60 1.50 -6.43
N TYR A 232 -4.92 2.20 -5.33
CA TYR A 232 -4.43 1.94 -3.98
C TYR A 232 -5.54 1.66 -2.95
N ILE A 233 -6.78 1.45 -3.40
CA ILE A 233 -7.91 1.06 -2.55
C ILE A 233 -8.61 -0.19 -3.11
N PRO A 234 -9.34 -0.96 -2.28
CA PRO A 234 -10.14 -2.08 -2.76
C PRO A 234 -11.15 -1.66 -3.83
N PRO A 235 -11.47 -2.54 -4.81
CA PRO A 235 -12.50 -2.26 -5.81
C PRO A 235 -13.87 -1.96 -5.21
N SER A 236 -14.23 -2.60 -4.09
CA SER A 236 -15.47 -2.33 -3.35
C SER A 236 -15.54 -0.91 -2.78
N VAL A 237 -14.40 -0.40 -2.28
CA VAL A 237 -14.26 0.98 -1.81
C VAL A 237 -14.33 1.95 -2.99
N ALA A 238 -13.62 1.66 -4.09
CA ALA A 238 -13.62 2.50 -5.27
C ALA A 238 -15.05 2.68 -5.84
N ALA A 239 -15.79 1.57 -6.02
CA ALA A 239 -17.17 1.60 -6.50
C ALA A 239 -18.08 2.44 -5.59
N ARG A 240 -17.98 2.26 -4.27
CA ARG A 240 -18.79 3.01 -3.31
C ARG A 240 -18.42 4.49 -3.23
N TRP A 241 -17.16 4.84 -3.54
CA TRP A 241 -16.70 6.23 -3.54
C TRP A 241 -17.21 6.95 -4.78
N GLU A 242 -17.28 6.26 -5.91
CA GLU A 242 -17.88 6.79 -7.14
C GLU A 242 -19.38 7.04 -7.03
N GLU A 243 -20.13 6.25 -6.25
CA GLU A 243 -21.57 6.46 -6.03
C GLU A 243 -21.90 7.76 -5.26
N ASN A 244 -20.92 8.33 -4.56
CA ASN A 244 -21.09 9.51 -3.70
C ASN A 244 -20.49 10.80 -4.26
N VAL A 245 -19.90 10.77 -5.47
CA VAL A 245 -19.29 11.92 -6.17
C VAL A 245 -20.15 12.30 -7.37
#